data_AF-A0A2G6Q196-F1
#
_entry.id   AF-A0A2G6Q196-F1
#
_cell.length_a   1.000
_cell.length_b   1.000
_cell.length_c   1.000
_cell.angle_alpha   90.00
_cell.angle_beta   90.00
_cell.angle_gamma   90.00
#
_symmetry.space_group_name_H-M   'P 1'
#
loop_
_entity.id
_entity.type
_entity.pdbx_description
1 polymer ?
#
loop_
_entity_poly.entity_id
_entity_poly.type
_entity_poly.pdbx_seq_one_letter_code
_entity_poly.pdbx_strand_id
1 'polypeptide(L)'
;MLPKYIYKTTEWRLIQLGTLLGVLTLIGIIAIYFVEAPMGNTLLTAFGLHFVGGRGPSVVLCLAREVSPVTTLMFNFLIEVIVVLLFYPIIILVMRDHVEIRLFKNAAARAEKVAHDNAGKVKKYGLLGLFFFVMFPFAMTGPVMGAVIGYLLSYRRITTLLISFAGTFAALLVYVYFGDMLVASIGDHRLLVKVIIGSSLLLVLFVNRKSVVKFFVRGSRP
;
A
#
# COMPACT_ATOMS: atom_id res chain seq x y z
N MET A 1 17.23 -9.05 19.98
CA MET A 1 17.56 -7.62 20.13
C MET A 1 18.09 -7.09 18.80
N LEU A 2 17.57 -5.97 18.31
CA LEU A 2 18.11 -5.34 17.09
C LEU A 2 19.48 -4.70 17.40
N PRO A 3 20.48 -4.89 16.52
CA PRO A 3 21.78 -4.24 16.69
C PRO A 3 21.70 -2.72 16.85
N LYS A 4 22.46 -2.16 17.80
CA LYS A 4 22.42 -0.71 18.13
C LYS A 4 22.74 0.22 16.94
N TYR A 5 23.42 -0.27 15.90
CA TYR A 5 23.76 0.54 14.73
C TYR A 5 22.56 0.83 13.81
N ILE A 6 21.50 0.01 13.87
CA ILE A 6 20.30 0.17 13.04
C ILE A 6 19.59 1.49 13.32
N TYR A 7 19.58 1.93 14.59
CA TYR A 7 18.94 3.18 15.00
C TYR A 7 19.56 4.45 14.38
N LYS A 8 20.78 4.35 13.83
CA LYS A 8 21.44 5.47 13.14
C LYS A 8 21.19 5.48 11.63
N THR A 9 20.57 4.45 11.08
CA THR A 9 20.30 4.33 9.65
C THR A 9 19.19 5.29 9.21
N THR A 10 19.23 5.74 7.96
CA THR A 10 18.17 6.57 7.39
C THR A 10 16.86 5.77 7.29
N GLU A 11 16.97 4.48 7.04
CA GLU A 11 15.88 3.51 6.93
C GLU A 11 15.09 3.45 8.26
N TRP A 12 15.78 3.45 9.39
CA TRP A 12 15.12 3.54 10.70
C TRP A 12 14.37 4.85 10.90
N ARG A 13 14.94 5.99 10.46
CA ARG A 13 14.26 7.30 10.52
C ARG A 13 13.00 7.32 9.65
N LEU A 14 13.02 6.67 8.49
CA LEU A 14 11.83 6.53 7.63
C LEU A 14 10.74 5.72 8.33
N ILE A 15 11.09 4.63 9.01
CA ILE A 15 10.14 3.84 9.82
C ILE A 15 9.53 4.70 10.92
N GLN A 16 10.35 5.47 11.65
CA GLN A 16 9.87 6.37 12.70
C GLN A 16 8.91 7.43 12.15
N LEU A 17 9.26 8.06 11.03
CA LEU A 17 8.40 9.04 10.36
C LEU A 17 7.08 8.41 9.89
N GLY A 18 7.13 7.26 9.23
CA GLY A 18 5.95 6.52 8.80
C GLY A 18 5.05 6.11 9.98
N THR A 19 5.66 5.68 11.09
CA THR A 19 4.93 5.31 12.31
C THR A 19 4.25 6.53 12.93
N LEU A 20 4.97 7.66 13.04
CA LEU A 20 4.42 8.91 13.56
C LEU A 20 3.23 9.39 12.70
N LEU A 21 3.41 9.43 11.38
CA LEU A 21 2.32 9.81 10.45
C LEU A 21 1.14 8.84 10.53
N GLY A 22 1.39 7.54 10.65
CA GLY A 22 0.35 6.53 10.83
C GLY A 22 -0.46 6.73 12.10
N VAL A 23 0.21 6.96 13.23
CA VAL A 23 -0.44 7.23 14.52
C VAL A 23 -1.25 8.53 14.47
N LEU A 24 -0.68 9.61 13.94
CA LEU A 24 -1.39 10.88 13.78
C LEU A 24 -2.63 10.73 12.88
N THR A 25 -2.51 9.95 11.81
CA THR A 25 -3.65 9.67 10.91
C THR A 25 -4.75 8.89 11.64
N LEU A 26 -4.39 7.87 12.41
CA LEU A 26 -5.36 7.10 13.21
C LEU A 26 -6.04 7.96 14.28
N ILE A 27 -5.28 8.82 14.98
CA ILE A 27 -5.85 9.78 15.93
C ILE A 27 -6.81 10.73 15.21
N GLY A 28 -6.44 11.24 14.03
CA GLY A 28 -7.32 12.07 13.21
C GLY A 28 -8.61 11.36 12.79
N ILE A 29 -8.53 10.11 12.34
CA ILE A 29 -9.71 9.29 12.01
C ILE A 29 -10.60 9.09 13.23
N ILE A 30 -10.02 8.78 14.40
CA ILE A 30 -10.76 8.61 15.64
C ILE A 30 -11.43 9.92 16.07
N ALA A 31 -10.73 11.05 15.98
CA ALA A 31 -11.31 12.36 16.26
C ALA A 31 -12.50 12.66 15.32
N ILE A 32 -12.35 12.43 14.02
CA ILE A 32 -13.44 12.57 13.04
C ILE A 32 -14.59 11.61 13.37
N TYR A 33 -14.31 10.38 13.82
CA TYR A 33 -15.34 9.44 14.23
C TYR A 33 -16.21 9.97 15.39
N PHE A 34 -15.62 10.70 16.34
CA PHE A 34 -16.37 11.30 17.45
C PHE A 34 -17.17 12.55 17.05
N VAL A 35 -16.81 13.23 15.95
CA VAL A 35 -17.55 14.41 15.45
C VAL A 35 -18.59 14.00 14.42
N GLU A 36 -18.21 13.15 13.46
CA GLU A 36 -18.99 12.66 12.33
C GLU A 36 -18.73 11.16 12.13
N ALA A 37 -19.40 10.34 12.96
CA ALA A 37 -19.24 8.88 12.96
C ALA A 37 -19.33 8.22 11.56
N PRO A 38 -20.23 8.62 10.64
CA PRO A 38 -20.28 8.06 9.29
C PRO A 38 -18.99 8.28 8.48
N MET A 39 -18.41 9.48 8.56
CA MET A 39 -17.16 9.81 7.87
C MET A 39 -15.98 9.08 8.50
N GLY A 40 -15.87 9.11 9.84
CA GLY A 40 -14.81 8.41 10.56
C GLY A 40 -14.81 6.91 10.28
N ASN A 41 -15.99 6.27 10.23
CA ASN A 41 -16.13 4.85 9.89
C ASN A 41 -15.70 4.57 8.45
N THR A 42 -16.05 5.45 7.51
CA THR A 42 -15.64 5.32 6.11
C THR A 42 -14.12 5.41 5.98
N LEU A 43 -13.49 6.39 6.63
CA LEU A 43 -12.03 6.57 6.60
C LEU A 43 -11.30 5.41 7.30
N LEU A 44 -11.83 4.90 8.42
CA LEU A 44 -11.27 3.73 9.11
C LEU A 44 -11.35 2.46 8.25
N THR A 45 -12.48 2.25 7.58
CA THR A 45 -12.66 1.10 6.67
C THR A 45 -11.74 1.23 5.45
N ALA A 46 -11.65 2.44 4.87
CA ALA A 46 -10.74 2.76 3.78
C ALA A 46 -9.28 2.50 4.16
N PHE A 47 -8.85 2.94 5.36
CA PHE A 47 -7.54 2.62 5.92
C PHE A 47 -7.29 1.10 5.98
N GLY A 48 -8.26 0.32 6.47
CA GLY A 48 -8.17 -1.14 6.50
C GLY A 48 -8.05 -1.78 5.12
N LEU A 49 -8.76 -1.25 4.11
CA LEU A 49 -8.76 -1.77 2.73
C LEU A 49 -7.38 -1.66 2.06
N HIS A 50 -6.55 -0.68 2.43
CA HIS A 50 -5.17 -0.59 1.93
C HIS A 50 -4.33 -1.83 2.27
N PHE A 51 -4.62 -2.51 3.39
CA PHE A 51 -3.91 -3.74 3.77
C PHE A 51 -4.44 -5.01 3.09
N VAL A 52 -5.66 -4.97 2.55
CA VAL A 52 -6.38 -6.16 2.04
C VAL A 52 -6.51 -6.09 0.52
N GLY A 53 -7.09 -5.03 -0.02
CA GLY A 53 -7.43 -4.87 -1.43
C GLY A 53 -6.63 -3.79 -2.18
N GLY A 54 -5.80 -3.01 -1.46
CA GLY A 54 -5.02 -1.90 -2.02
C GLY A 54 -5.84 -0.63 -2.27
N ARG A 55 -5.27 0.32 -3.03
CA ARG A 55 -5.84 1.65 -3.30
C ARG A 55 -7.23 1.68 -3.94
N GLY A 56 -7.50 0.79 -4.89
CA GLY A 56 -8.75 0.83 -5.68
C GLY A 56 -10.02 0.67 -4.82
N PRO A 57 -10.13 -0.42 -4.04
CA PRO A 57 -11.25 -0.63 -3.13
C PRO A 57 -11.49 0.53 -2.16
N SER A 58 -10.42 1.11 -1.62
CA SER A 58 -10.49 2.24 -0.70
C SER A 58 -11.03 3.50 -1.38
N VAL A 59 -10.54 3.83 -2.58
CA VAL A 59 -11.03 4.99 -3.35
C VAL A 59 -12.52 4.85 -3.67
N VAL A 60 -12.95 3.70 -4.19
CA VAL A 60 -14.36 3.50 -4.57
C VAL A 60 -15.26 3.47 -3.35
N LEU A 61 -14.81 2.91 -2.22
CA LEU A 61 -15.55 2.98 -0.95
C LEU A 61 -15.80 4.43 -0.52
N CYS A 62 -14.77 5.28 -0.54
CA CYS A 62 -14.91 6.68 -0.14
C CYS A 62 -15.91 7.42 -1.04
N LEU A 63 -15.80 7.25 -2.37
CA LEU A 63 -16.71 7.89 -3.33
C LEU A 63 -18.15 7.37 -3.20
N ALA A 64 -18.35 6.06 -3.03
CA ALA A 64 -19.66 5.46 -2.80
C ALA A 64 -20.31 5.86 -1.46
N ARG A 65 -19.54 6.50 -0.57
CA ARG A 65 -19.99 7.08 0.70
C ARG A 65 -19.96 8.60 0.68
N GLU A 66 -19.95 9.19 -0.52
CA GLU A 66 -20.04 10.63 -0.76
C GLU A 66 -18.89 11.45 -0.15
N VAL A 67 -17.77 10.81 0.17
CA VAL A 67 -16.55 11.54 0.55
C VAL A 67 -16.03 12.28 -0.68
N SER A 68 -15.79 13.59 -0.55
CA SER A 68 -15.38 14.43 -1.67
C SER A 68 -14.20 13.83 -2.45
N PRO A 69 -14.13 13.98 -3.79
CA PRO A 69 -13.02 13.46 -4.58
C PRO A 69 -11.64 13.95 -4.10
N VAL A 70 -11.55 15.20 -3.66
CA VAL A 70 -10.32 15.80 -3.14
C VAL A 70 -9.90 15.14 -1.83
N THR A 71 -10.84 15.00 -0.87
CA THR A 71 -10.57 14.31 0.40
C THR A 71 -10.19 12.85 0.16
N THR A 72 -10.90 12.16 -0.75
CA THR A 72 -10.61 10.79 -1.15
C THR A 72 -9.20 10.67 -1.71
N LEU A 73 -8.80 11.55 -2.64
CA LEU A 73 -7.46 11.56 -3.22
C LEU A 73 -6.38 11.79 -2.16
N MET A 74 -6.50 12.85 -1.36
CA MET A 74 -5.47 13.22 -0.37
C MET A 74 -5.34 12.16 0.72
N PHE A 75 -6.46 11.64 1.23
CA PHE A 75 -6.45 10.61 2.26
C PHE A 75 -5.79 9.33 1.75
N ASN A 76 -6.21 8.82 0.59
CA ASN A 76 -5.63 7.61 0.02
C ASN A 76 -4.15 7.78 -0.33
N PHE A 77 -3.74 8.96 -0.79
CA PHE A 77 -2.34 9.26 -1.04
C PHE A 77 -1.51 9.26 0.24
N LEU A 78 -2.02 9.86 1.32
CA LEU A 78 -1.36 9.84 2.63
C LEU A 78 -1.14 8.40 3.13
N ILE A 79 -2.15 7.53 2.99
CA ILE A 79 -2.01 6.12 3.42
C ILE A 79 -0.92 5.42 2.60
N GLU A 80 -0.87 5.60 1.29
CA GLU A 80 0.17 5.02 0.43
C GLU A 80 1.58 5.54 0.80
N VAL A 81 1.72 6.82 1.12
CA VAL A 81 2.98 7.39 1.61
C VAL A 81 3.39 6.71 2.92
N ILE A 82 2.47 6.54 3.87
CA ILE A 82 2.73 5.84 5.14
C ILE A 82 3.16 4.40 4.90
N VAL A 83 2.45 3.67 4.02
CA VAL A 83 2.78 2.28 3.64
C VAL A 83 4.19 2.22 3.06
N VAL A 84 4.57 3.12 2.16
CA VAL A 84 5.94 3.16 1.61
C VAL A 84 6.96 3.44 2.70
N LEU A 85 6.74 4.45 3.55
CA LEU A 85 7.67 4.81 4.63
C LEU A 85 7.86 3.69 5.66
N LEU A 86 6.90 2.78 5.80
CA LEU A 86 7.02 1.62 6.67
C LEU A 86 7.66 0.42 5.94
N PHE A 87 7.10 0.00 4.83
CA PHE A 87 7.46 -1.27 4.20
C PHE A 87 8.76 -1.20 3.39
N TYR A 88 9.03 -0.08 2.67
CA TYR A 88 10.27 0.07 1.92
C TYR A 88 11.51 -0.10 2.80
N PRO A 89 11.72 0.67 3.89
CA PRO A 89 12.92 0.53 4.70
C PRO A 89 13.00 -0.82 5.43
N ILE A 90 11.87 -1.43 5.81
CA ILE A 90 11.86 -2.79 6.38
C ILE A 90 12.43 -3.79 5.37
N ILE A 91 11.96 -3.74 4.12
CA ILE A 91 12.46 -4.62 3.04
C ILE A 91 13.97 -4.40 2.85
N ILE A 92 14.44 -3.16 2.76
CA ILE A 92 15.87 -2.85 2.58
C ILE A 92 16.72 -3.33 3.76
N LEU A 93 16.26 -3.16 5.00
CA LEU A 93 16.99 -3.64 6.19
C LEU A 93 17.07 -5.17 6.24
N VAL A 94 16.03 -5.87 5.81
CA VAL A 94 16.03 -7.34 5.70
C VAL A 94 16.97 -7.79 4.56
N MET A 95 16.95 -7.13 3.40
CA MET A 95 17.85 -7.45 2.28
C MET A 95 19.33 -7.22 2.60
N ARG A 96 19.65 -6.29 3.51
CA ARG A 96 21.01 -6.02 3.96
C ARG A 96 21.45 -6.92 5.12
N ASP A 97 20.67 -7.94 5.49
CA ASP A 97 20.88 -8.79 6.68
C ASP A 97 20.99 -8.02 8.00
N HIS A 98 20.48 -6.79 8.07
CA HIS A 98 20.45 -6.02 9.31
C HIS A 98 19.33 -6.53 10.24
N VAL A 99 18.30 -7.16 9.69
CA VAL A 99 17.11 -7.61 10.43
C VAL A 99 16.77 -9.05 10.02
N GLU A 100 16.92 -10.00 10.94
CA GLU A 100 16.58 -11.41 10.71
C GLU A 100 15.19 -11.79 11.26
N ILE A 101 14.14 -11.15 10.75
CA ILE A 101 12.76 -11.52 11.15
C ILE A 101 12.19 -12.51 10.13
N ARG A 102 11.95 -13.76 10.57
CA ARG A 102 11.36 -14.84 9.75
C ARG A 102 10.08 -14.41 9.01
N LEU A 103 9.27 -13.55 9.61
CA LEU A 103 8.04 -13.02 9.02
C LEU A 103 8.31 -12.21 7.74
N PHE A 104 9.37 -11.42 7.72
CA PHE A 104 9.68 -10.50 6.61
C PHE A 104 10.67 -11.07 5.59
N LYS A 105 11.44 -12.12 5.91
CA LYS A 105 12.36 -12.78 4.96
C LYS A 105 11.65 -13.20 3.65
N ASN A 106 10.48 -13.83 3.76
CA ASN A 106 9.72 -14.28 2.59
C ASN A 106 9.11 -13.11 1.78
N ALA A 107 8.83 -11.98 2.43
CA ALA A 107 8.32 -10.79 1.77
C ALA A 107 9.46 -10.05 1.05
N ALA A 108 10.59 -9.88 1.72
CA ALA A 108 11.79 -9.27 1.15
C ALA A 108 12.33 -10.09 -0.04
N ALA A 109 12.46 -11.41 0.08
CA ALA A 109 12.91 -12.27 -1.02
C ALA A 109 11.96 -12.23 -2.22
N ARG A 110 10.65 -12.10 -1.99
CA ARG A 110 9.67 -11.90 -3.07
C ARG A 110 9.78 -10.52 -3.70
N ALA A 111 9.93 -9.48 -2.89
CA ALA A 111 10.14 -8.11 -3.36
C ALA A 111 11.40 -8.00 -4.21
N GLU A 112 12.50 -8.60 -3.75
CA GLU A 112 13.77 -8.71 -4.46
C GLU A 112 13.60 -9.44 -5.79
N LYS A 113 12.96 -10.62 -5.79
CA LYS A 113 12.70 -11.36 -7.04
C LYS A 113 11.87 -10.56 -8.05
N VAL A 114 10.73 -10.01 -7.62
CA VAL A 114 9.87 -9.18 -8.49
C VAL A 114 10.63 -7.98 -9.00
N ALA A 115 11.43 -7.34 -8.14
CA ALA A 115 12.21 -6.19 -8.51
C ALA A 115 13.31 -6.56 -9.53
N HIS A 116 14.01 -7.68 -9.35
CA HIS A 116 14.97 -8.20 -10.34
C HIS A 116 14.32 -8.54 -11.69
N ASP A 117 13.19 -9.24 -11.67
CA ASP A 117 12.45 -9.65 -12.88
C ASP A 117 11.99 -8.42 -13.71
N ASN A 118 11.73 -7.29 -13.05
CA ASN A 118 11.26 -6.06 -13.69
C ASN A 118 12.37 -4.99 -13.86
N ALA A 119 13.52 -5.14 -13.19
CA ALA A 119 14.61 -4.17 -13.20
C ALA A 119 15.11 -3.87 -14.60
N GLY A 120 15.26 -4.88 -15.47
CA GLY A 120 15.70 -4.67 -16.86
C GLY A 120 14.75 -3.80 -17.67
N LYS A 121 13.44 -3.99 -17.51
CA LYS A 121 12.39 -3.20 -18.19
C LYS A 121 12.40 -1.75 -17.69
N VAL A 122 12.46 -1.56 -16.38
CA VAL A 122 12.52 -0.23 -15.76
C VAL A 122 13.82 0.49 -16.13
N LYS A 123 14.96 -0.21 -16.07
CA LYS A 123 16.28 0.34 -16.40
C LYS A 123 16.35 0.91 -17.82
N LYS A 124 15.68 0.29 -18.80
CA LYS A 124 15.61 0.78 -20.19
C LYS A 124 15.06 2.20 -20.28
N TYR A 125 14.10 2.56 -19.44
CA TYR A 125 13.42 3.86 -19.43
C TYR A 125 13.80 4.75 -18.23
N GLY A 126 14.75 4.30 -17.41
CA GLY A 126 15.25 5.02 -16.26
C GLY A 126 14.17 5.44 -15.25
N LEU A 127 14.24 6.71 -14.84
CA LEU A 127 13.30 7.34 -13.90
C LEU A 127 11.86 7.37 -14.43
N LEU A 128 11.66 7.56 -15.73
CA LEU A 128 10.35 7.51 -16.36
C LEU A 128 9.77 6.10 -16.35
N GLY A 129 10.60 5.09 -16.61
CA GLY A 129 10.20 3.69 -16.47
C GLY A 129 9.70 3.37 -15.07
N LEU A 130 10.40 3.90 -14.06
CA LEU A 130 10.02 3.72 -12.67
C LEU A 130 8.71 4.44 -12.32
N PHE A 131 8.52 5.66 -12.82
CA PHE A 131 7.28 6.41 -12.67
C PHE A 131 6.10 5.63 -13.24
N PHE A 132 6.18 5.19 -14.50
CA PHE A 132 5.09 4.45 -15.13
C PHE A 132 4.84 3.11 -14.45
N PHE A 133 5.90 2.40 -14.04
CA PHE A 133 5.75 1.16 -13.29
C PHE A 133 4.88 1.32 -12.04
N VAL A 134 5.07 2.41 -11.27
CA VAL A 134 4.28 2.69 -10.07
C VAL A 134 2.88 3.24 -10.40
N MET A 135 2.80 4.06 -11.45
CA MET A 135 1.55 4.65 -11.91
C MET A 135 0.56 3.59 -12.39
N PHE A 136 1.04 2.55 -13.08
CA PHE A 136 0.16 1.52 -13.60
C PHE A 136 -0.61 0.82 -12.47
N PRO A 137 -1.93 0.60 -12.62
CA PRO A 137 -2.82 0.05 -11.60
C PRO A 137 -2.66 -1.47 -11.44
N PHE A 138 -1.45 -1.97 -11.23
CA PHE A 138 -1.21 -3.38 -10.95
C PHE A 138 -1.47 -3.70 -9.48
N ALA A 139 -2.22 -4.76 -9.21
CA ALA A 139 -2.45 -5.26 -7.87
C ALA A 139 -1.13 -5.71 -7.25
N MET A 140 -0.82 -5.22 -6.04
CA MET A 140 0.29 -5.69 -5.20
C MET A 140 1.73 -5.28 -5.63
N THR A 141 1.91 -4.56 -6.75
CA THR A 141 3.22 -4.03 -7.21
C THR A 141 3.34 -2.51 -7.12
N GLY A 142 2.65 -1.89 -6.15
CA GLY A 142 2.54 -0.45 -5.98
C GLY A 142 3.85 0.28 -5.63
N PRO A 143 3.77 1.47 -5.00
CA PRO A 143 4.94 2.31 -4.77
C PRO A 143 6.03 1.68 -3.90
N VAL A 144 5.70 0.72 -3.05
CA VAL A 144 6.70 -0.06 -2.29
C VAL A 144 7.64 -0.81 -3.23
N MET A 145 7.10 -1.53 -4.23
CA MET A 145 7.92 -2.28 -5.19
C MET A 145 8.69 -1.34 -6.11
N GLY A 146 8.10 -0.22 -6.51
CA GLY A 146 8.83 0.84 -7.21
C GLY A 146 10.02 1.34 -6.39
N ALA A 147 9.82 1.59 -5.10
CA ALA A 147 10.90 2.03 -4.23
C ALA A 147 12.02 0.99 -4.10
N VAL A 148 11.68 -0.31 -4.02
CA VAL A 148 12.67 -1.41 -4.00
C VAL A 148 13.40 -1.54 -5.34
N ILE A 149 12.71 -1.44 -6.48
CA ILE A 149 13.35 -1.46 -7.81
C ILE A 149 14.32 -0.29 -7.95
N GLY A 150 13.91 0.93 -7.57
CA GLY A 150 14.78 2.09 -7.62
C GLY A 150 16.03 1.92 -6.75
N TYR A 151 15.89 1.27 -5.59
CA TYR A 151 17.03 0.89 -4.76
C TYR A 151 17.96 -0.12 -5.45
N LEU A 152 17.43 -1.19 -6.06
CA LEU A 152 18.23 -2.19 -6.78
C LEU A 152 18.93 -1.64 -8.02
N LEU A 153 18.34 -0.63 -8.66
CA LEU A 153 18.96 0.10 -9.77
C LEU A 153 19.96 1.17 -9.31
N SER A 154 20.29 1.20 -8.00
CA SER A 154 21.23 2.15 -7.40
C SER A 154 20.83 3.62 -7.58
N TYR A 155 19.53 3.91 -7.69
CA TYR A 155 19.06 5.29 -7.68
C TYR A 155 19.15 5.88 -6.28
N ARG A 156 19.29 7.21 -6.24
CA ARG A 156 19.28 7.95 -4.97
C ARG A 156 17.94 7.73 -4.28
N ARG A 157 17.97 7.33 -3.01
CA ARG A 157 16.77 7.04 -2.20
C ARG A 157 15.68 8.12 -2.29
N ILE A 158 16.07 9.40 -2.20
CA ILE A 158 15.12 10.52 -2.29
C ILE A 158 14.46 10.55 -3.67
N THR A 159 15.22 10.40 -4.75
CA THR A 159 14.70 10.34 -6.12
C THR A 159 13.73 9.17 -6.29
N THR A 160 14.09 8.00 -5.78
CA THR A 160 13.26 6.81 -5.78
C THR A 160 11.93 7.01 -5.06
N LEU A 161 11.95 7.61 -3.87
CA LEU A 161 10.74 7.92 -3.11
C LEU A 161 9.88 8.97 -3.82
N LEU A 162 10.46 10.08 -4.28
CA LEU A 162 9.73 11.14 -4.98
C LEU A 162 9.04 10.63 -6.24
N ILE A 163 9.72 9.81 -7.05
CA ILE A 163 9.12 9.22 -8.25
C ILE A 163 8.01 8.24 -7.88
N SER A 164 8.22 7.43 -6.85
CA SER A 164 7.19 6.49 -6.39
C SER A 164 5.95 7.24 -5.89
N PHE A 165 6.12 8.35 -5.18
CA PHE A 165 5.03 9.20 -4.74
C PHE A 165 4.34 9.90 -5.92
N ALA A 166 5.10 10.45 -6.86
CA ALA A 166 4.53 11.07 -8.06
C ALA A 166 3.70 10.07 -8.89
N GLY A 167 4.23 8.85 -9.12
CA GLY A 167 3.50 7.80 -9.82
C GLY A 167 2.24 7.36 -9.07
N THR A 168 2.31 7.29 -7.75
CA THR A 168 1.15 6.95 -6.90
C THR A 168 0.07 8.02 -6.96
N PHE A 169 0.46 9.28 -6.89
CA PHE A 169 -0.47 10.40 -6.99
C PHE A 169 -1.18 10.39 -8.35
N ALA A 170 -0.42 10.21 -9.44
CA ALA A 170 -0.97 10.08 -10.78
C ALA A 170 -1.93 8.88 -10.90
N ALA A 171 -1.58 7.73 -10.32
CA ALA A 171 -2.47 6.59 -10.28
C ALA A 171 -3.76 6.88 -9.52
N LEU A 172 -3.68 7.54 -8.36
CA LEU A 172 -4.86 7.87 -7.57
C LEU A 172 -5.77 8.88 -8.29
N LEU A 173 -5.23 9.82 -9.06
CA LEU A 173 -6.04 10.68 -9.93
C LEU A 173 -6.88 9.84 -10.89
N VAL A 174 -6.26 8.83 -11.52
CA VAL A 174 -6.95 7.88 -12.39
C VAL A 174 -8.02 7.10 -11.61
N TYR A 175 -7.69 6.54 -10.45
CA TYR A 175 -8.67 5.80 -9.63
C TYR A 175 -9.85 6.67 -9.18
N VAL A 176 -9.61 7.92 -8.79
CA VAL A 176 -10.67 8.83 -8.35
C VAL A 176 -11.56 9.20 -9.52
N TYR A 177 -10.96 9.58 -10.66
CA TYR A 177 -11.71 9.93 -11.87
C TYR A 177 -12.59 8.77 -12.37
N PHE A 178 -12.01 7.58 -12.55
CA PHE A 178 -12.77 6.41 -12.99
C PHE A 178 -13.73 5.89 -11.92
N GLY A 179 -13.34 5.97 -10.64
CA GLY A 179 -14.18 5.57 -9.52
C GLY A 179 -15.44 6.42 -9.41
N ASP A 180 -15.32 7.73 -9.62
CA ASP A 180 -16.44 8.67 -9.57
C ASP A 180 -17.44 8.37 -10.70
N MET A 181 -16.93 8.16 -11.92
CA MET A 181 -17.74 7.72 -13.06
C MET A 181 -18.46 6.39 -12.81
N LEU A 182 -17.78 5.41 -12.19
CA LEU A 182 -18.36 4.11 -11.87
C LEU A 182 -19.47 4.23 -10.81
N VAL A 183 -19.24 5.02 -9.76
CA VAL A 183 -20.23 5.24 -8.69
C VAL A 183 -21.44 5.97 -9.25
N ALA A 184 -21.26 6.99 -10.10
CA ALA A 184 -22.36 7.70 -10.76
C ALA A 184 -23.17 6.79 -11.70
N SER A 185 -22.53 5.80 -12.33
CA SER A 185 -23.19 4.87 -13.25
C SER A 185 -24.04 3.81 -12.54
N ILE A 186 -23.74 3.51 -11.27
CA ILE A 186 -24.42 2.46 -10.50
C ILE A 186 -25.33 3.12 -9.47
N GLY A 187 -26.63 3.14 -9.76
CA GLY A 187 -27.66 3.77 -8.91
C GLY A 187 -27.85 3.14 -7.52
N ASP A 188 -27.24 1.98 -7.23
CA ASP A 188 -27.22 1.39 -5.89
C ASP A 188 -25.79 1.32 -5.31
N HIS A 189 -25.42 2.37 -4.58
CA HIS A 189 -24.13 2.48 -3.91
C HIS A 189 -23.92 1.42 -2.81
N ARG A 190 -24.99 0.84 -2.24
CA ARG A 190 -24.89 -0.19 -1.19
C ARG A 190 -24.44 -1.54 -1.77
N LEU A 191 -24.93 -1.89 -2.95
CA LEU A 191 -24.49 -3.09 -3.67
C LEU A 191 -23.01 -2.98 -4.05
N LEU A 192 -22.60 -1.82 -4.57
CA LEU A 192 -21.21 -1.51 -4.93
C LEU A 192 -20.24 -1.76 -3.77
N VAL A 193 -20.54 -1.19 -2.59
CA VAL A 193 -19.68 -1.35 -1.40
C VAL A 193 -19.55 -2.82 -1.00
N LYS A 194 -20.64 -3.58 -1.00
CA LYS A 194 -20.62 -5.02 -0.67
C LYS A 194 -19.79 -5.82 -1.67
N VAL A 195 -19.93 -5.53 -2.97
CA VAL A 195 -19.16 -6.20 -4.03
C VAL A 195 -17.68 -5.89 -3.92
N ILE A 196 -17.29 -4.65 -3.58
CA ILE A 196 -15.89 -4.26 -3.44
C ILE A 196 -15.23 -4.94 -2.24
N ILE A 197 -15.89 -4.92 -1.09
CA ILE A 197 -15.39 -5.59 0.12
C ILE A 197 -15.31 -7.10 -0.13
N GLY A 198 -16.38 -7.68 -0.70
CA GLY A 198 -16.44 -9.11 -1.01
C GLY A 198 -15.37 -9.54 -2.01
N SER A 199 -15.20 -8.82 -3.12
CA SER A 199 -14.17 -9.13 -4.13
C SER A 199 -12.76 -8.94 -3.60
N SER A 200 -12.50 -7.91 -2.78
CA SER A 200 -11.19 -7.71 -2.14
C SER A 200 -10.86 -8.87 -1.19
N LEU A 201 -11.81 -9.30 -0.37
CA LEU A 201 -11.64 -10.45 0.52
C LEU A 201 -11.43 -11.76 -0.26
N LEU A 202 -12.23 -11.99 -1.31
CA LEU A 202 -12.09 -13.17 -2.17
C LEU A 202 -10.74 -13.19 -2.89
N LEU A 203 -10.26 -12.05 -3.38
CA LEU A 203 -8.94 -11.92 -3.99
C LEU A 203 -7.84 -12.29 -2.99
N VAL A 204 -7.91 -11.77 -1.76
CA VAL A 204 -6.95 -12.12 -0.70
C VAL A 204 -6.98 -13.60 -0.37
N LEU A 205 -8.17 -14.20 -0.26
CA LEU A 205 -8.32 -15.64 -0.01
C LEU A 205 -7.78 -16.48 -1.18
N PHE A 206 -8.02 -16.06 -2.41
CA PHE A 206 -7.54 -16.75 -3.61
C PHE A 206 -6.01 -16.70 -3.73
N VAL A 207 -5.41 -15.52 -3.55
CA VAL A 207 -3.95 -15.34 -3.59
C VAL A 207 -3.28 -16.10 -2.45
N ASN A 208 -3.90 -16.13 -1.27
CA ASN A 208 -3.38 -16.83 -0.10
C ASN A 208 -3.89 -18.26 0.04
N ARG A 209 -4.51 -18.85 -0.99
CA ARG A 209 -5.18 -20.17 -0.90
C ARG A 209 -4.30 -21.26 -0.30
N LYS A 210 -3.01 -21.28 -0.67
CA LYS A 210 -2.04 -22.26 -0.14
C LYS A 210 -1.70 -22.04 1.35
N SER A 211 -1.70 -20.80 1.82
CA SER A 211 -1.48 -20.45 3.23
C SER A 211 -2.73 -20.72 4.08
N VAL A 212 -3.92 -20.39 3.56
CA VAL A 212 -5.21 -20.62 4.23
C VAL A 212 -5.49 -22.12 4.40
N VAL A 213 -5.28 -22.92 3.34
CA VAL A 213 -5.41 -24.38 3.42
C VAL A 213 -4.44 -24.96 4.45
N LYS A 214 -3.19 -24.47 4.50
CA LYS A 214 -2.20 -24.94 5.48
C LYS A 214 -2.53 -24.56 6.92
N PHE A 215 -3.25 -23.45 7.14
CA PHE A 215 -3.76 -23.03 8.45
C PHE A 215 -4.90 -23.95 8.92
N PHE A 216 -5.88 -24.23 8.07
CA PHE A 216 -6.97 -25.17 8.39
C PHE A 216 -6.50 -26.62 8.58
N VAL A 217 -5.49 -27.06 7.83
CA VAL A 217 -4.89 -28.40 7.99
C VAL A 217 -4.01 -28.52 9.25
N ARG A 218 -3.51 -27.40 9.82
CA ARG A 218 -2.77 -27.41 11.10
C ARG A 218 -3.69 -27.33 12.33
N GLY A 219 -4.85 -26.69 12.21
CA GLY A 219 -5.86 -26.64 13.28
C GLY A 219 -6.66 -27.93 13.47
N SER A 220 -6.41 -28.95 12.64
CA SER A 220 -7.09 -30.26 12.64
C SER A 220 -6.18 -31.42 13.05
N ARG A 221 -4.97 -31.14 13.57
CA ARG A 221 -4.18 -32.15 14.28
C ARG A 221 -4.49 -32.03 15.78
N PRO A 222 -5.06 -33.07 16.42
CA PRO A 222 -5.25 -33.10 17.87
C PRO A 222 -3.92 -33.01 18.63
#